data_AF-A0A533XFU5-F1
#
_entry.id   AF-A0A533XFU5-F1
#
_cell.length_a   1.000
_cell.length_b   1.000
_cell.length_c   1.000
_cell.angle_alpha   90.00
_cell.angle_beta   90.00
_cell.angle_gamma   90.00
#
_symmetry.space_group_name_H-M   'P 1'
#
loop_
_entity.id
_entity.type
_entity.pdbx_description
1 polymer ?
#
loop_
_entity_poly.entity_id
_entity_poly.type
_entity_poly.pdbx_seq_one_letter_code
_entity_poly.pdbx_strand_id
1 'polypeptide(L)'
;MESLLVENCNVLNPTGEDRVRSILIEGKKIAKVSANPTQKAPEGTMTTIDARGGTVLPGLIDTHCHLVALGSMRRILNLTGTSNVTALRLRLFAKANKAPPGEWVMGRGWDQEGFTERRYPSRDDIDDLTRDNPVILTRVCGHVALLNSVAMNRLGIDEAAANEGGRVFDRDESGRLTGIIRELAVEEALGGIRPPNDEVIEADILAGEYEAAKSGLTSLHCILSSNYEQELRAFLSLHSNKKLALRYRIYLPAAGLKRLEVPEFGQPDEDDGMLKILGVKVFADGSLGARTAALREPYADDPTNSGILRYTGGQLEEILGKAHSLGKQVLIHAIGDAAVSQAIDAIVSVTRGKNEWRHRIEHCSLCTAETMERLKEAGIGVSVQPHFAISDTWASERLGERRIKWLYPLKSLLKNGVTASGGSDAPVEPVSPILGMWAAMVGANYSAEERLDIKEALRLYTINAAFNGFNEGNLGEIREGFLADLTILDSDIRDIHPAMLRKVGVAATVVNGRVAYSYEGVP
;
A
#
# COMPACT_ATOMS: atom_id res chain seq x y z
N MET A 1 0.15 22.00 29.47
CA MET A 1 0.08 20.87 28.51
C MET A 1 -1.14 21.11 27.65
N GLU A 2 -1.02 20.99 26.34
CA GLU A 2 -2.20 20.98 25.47
C GLU A 2 -3.05 19.77 25.83
N SER A 3 -4.33 20.01 26.11
CA SER A 3 -5.32 18.96 26.38
C SER A 3 -6.38 19.01 25.29
N LEU A 4 -6.81 17.84 24.83
CA LEU A 4 -7.84 17.70 23.80
C LEU A 4 -8.96 16.82 24.36
N LEU A 5 -10.20 17.30 24.29
CA LEU A 5 -11.38 16.52 24.62
C LEU A 5 -12.13 16.18 23.34
N VAL A 6 -12.35 14.89 23.09
CA VAL A 6 -13.31 14.43 22.08
C VAL A 6 -14.58 14.05 22.82
N GLU A 7 -15.69 14.70 22.50
CA GLU A 7 -16.97 14.54 23.19
C GLU A 7 -18.11 14.16 22.24
N ASN A 8 -19.24 13.77 22.81
CA ASN A 8 -20.46 13.38 22.09
C ASN A 8 -20.17 12.38 20.96
N CYS A 9 -19.29 11.41 21.23
CA CYS A 9 -18.84 10.44 20.25
C CYS A 9 -19.41 9.05 20.51
N ASN A 10 -19.28 8.16 19.54
CA ASN A 10 -19.52 6.74 19.70
C ASN A 10 -18.21 5.98 19.43
N VAL A 11 -17.58 5.42 20.46
CA VAL A 11 -16.35 4.63 20.22
C VAL A 11 -16.70 3.25 19.67
N LEU A 12 -15.95 2.82 18.66
CA LEU A 12 -15.90 1.43 18.21
C LEU A 12 -14.45 0.93 18.36
N ASN A 13 -14.22 0.10 19.37
CA ASN A 13 -12.91 -0.48 19.68
C ASN A 13 -12.87 -1.93 19.13
N PRO A 14 -11.80 -2.40 18.48
CA PRO A 14 -11.71 -3.77 17.96
C PRO A 14 -11.79 -4.88 19.03
N THR A 15 -11.71 -4.52 20.31
CA THR A 15 -11.76 -5.41 21.47
C THR A 15 -13.07 -5.35 22.28
N GLY A 16 -14.03 -4.49 21.89
CA GLY A 16 -15.41 -4.56 22.40
C GLY A 16 -15.85 -3.52 23.45
N GLU A 17 -15.24 -2.33 23.47
CA GLU A 17 -15.58 -1.24 24.42
C GLU A 17 -16.55 -0.18 23.85
N ASP A 18 -17.71 -0.60 23.36
CA ASP A 18 -18.62 0.28 22.58
C ASP A 18 -19.46 1.26 23.43
N ARG A 19 -19.18 1.33 24.74
CA ARG A 19 -19.89 2.20 25.72
C ARG A 19 -19.24 3.57 25.90
N VAL A 20 -18.03 3.78 25.39
CA VAL A 20 -17.31 5.06 25.53
C VAL A 20 -17.99 6.12 24.66
N ARG A 21 -18.16 7.32 25.22
CA ARG A 21 -18.81 8.49 24.63
C ARG A 21 -17.98 9.78 24.69
N SER A 22 -16.86 9.76 25.39
CA SER A 22 -15.87 10.85 25.37
C SER A 22 -14.47 10.35 25.73
N ILE A 23 -13.46 11.06 25.22
CA ILE A 23 -12.03 10.72 25.36
C ILE A 23 -11.28 11.99 25.75
N LEU A 24 -10.63 11.98 26.91
CA LEU A 24 -9.72 13.04 27.34
C LEU A 24 -8.29 12.66 26.98
N ILE A 25 -7.60 13.58 26.34
CA ILE A 25 -6.22 13.46 25.90
C ILE A 25 -5.38 14.51 26.62
N GLU A 26 -4.29 14.08 27.24
CA GLU A 26 -3.30 14.96 27.87
C GLU A 26 -1.94 14.72 27.23
N GLY A 27 -1.37 15.77 26.61
CA GLY A 27 -0.17 15.62 25.81
C GLY A 27 -0.40 14.66 24.63
N LYS A 28 0.34 13.55 24.60
CA LYS A 28 0.28 12.57 23.50
C LYS A 28 -0.61 11.36 23.79
N LYS A 29 -1.15 11.24 25.00
CA LYS A 29 -1.77 10.00 25.49
C LYS A 29 -3.25 10.17 25.78
N ILE A 30 -4.00 9.09 25.59
CA ILE A 30 -5.36 8.96 26.09
C ILE A 30 -5.26 8.90 27.61
N ALA A 31 -5.67 9.97 28.28
CA ALA A 31 -5.65 10.08 29.73
C ALA A 31 -6.86 9.38 30.35
N LYS A 32 -8.04 9.51 29.71
CA LYS A 32 -9.28 8.93 30.23
C LYS A 32 -10.29 8.61 29.13
N VAL A 33 -11.00 7.50 29.28
CA VAL A 33 -12.19 7.17 28.49
C VAL A 33 -13.43 7.17 29.40
N SER A 34 -14.57 7.65 28.91
CA SER A 34 -15.80 7.71 29.73
C SER A 34 -17.05 7.35 28.95
N ALA A 35 -18.01 6.74 29.64
CA ALA A 35 -19.37 6.52 29.13
C ALA A 35 -20.23 7.80 29.14
N ASN A 36 -19.80 8.85 29.86
CA ASN A 36 -20.46 10.14 29.82
C ASN A 36 -20.13 10.85 28.50
N PRO A 37 -21.12 11.41 27.78
CA PRO A 37 -20.88 12.06 26.50
C PRO A 37 -20.11 13.37 26.63
N THR A 38 -20.10 13.96 27.83
CA THR A 38 -19.37 15.18 28.16
C THR A 38 -18.48 14.93 29.37
N GLN A 39 -17.29 15.50 29.39
CA GLN A 39 -16.44 15.56 30.57
C GLN A 39 -16.19 17.03 30.92
N LYS A 40 -16.11 17.36 32.21
CA LYS A 40 -15.63 18.68 32.60
C LYS A 40 -14.18 18.80 32.12
N ALA A 41 -13.94 19.82 31.29
CA ALA A 41 -12.59 20.25 30.96
C ALA A 41 -11.79 20.46 32.25
N PRO A 42 -10.54 19.98 32.35
CA PRO A 42 -9.62 20.45 33.38
C PRO A 42 -9.51 21.98 33.33
N GLU A 43 -9.15 22.62 34.45
CA GLU A 43 -8.86 24.07 34.44
C GLU A 43 -7.64 24.36 33.52
N GLY A 44 -7.86 25.08 32.42
CA GLY A 44 -6.81 25.45 31.45
C GLY A 44 -7.29 25.62 30.01
N THR A 45 -6.34 25.81 29.07
CA THR A 45 -6.62 25.86 27.63
C THR A 45 -6.83 24.44 27.10
N MET A 46 -8.07 24.12 26.72
CA MET A 46 -8.46 22.81 26.18
C MET A 46 -9.12 22.98 24.81
N THR A 47 -8.61 22.28 23.80
CA THR A 47 -9.31 22.15 22.52
C THR A 47 -10.40 21.10 22.67
N THR A 48 -11.60 21.37 22.12
CA THR A 48 -12.73 20.43 22.19
C THR A 48 -13.18 20.07 20.79
N ILE A 49 -13.29 18.78 20.50
CA ILE A 49 -13.89 18.23 19.28
C ILE A 49 -15.22 17.59 19.65
N ASP A 50 -16.32 18.19 19.22
CA ASP A 50 -17.65 17.58 19.26
C ASP A 50 -17.81 16.65 18.05
N ALA A 51 -17.87 15.34 18.30
CA ALA A 51 -18.03 14.34 17.24
C ALA A 51 -19.46 14.26 16.70
N ARG A 52 -20.43 14.99 17.28
CA ARG A 52 -21.83 15.07 16.83
C ARG A 52 -22.52 13.72 16.66
N GLY A 53 -22.21 12.78 17.53
CA GLY A 53 -22.70 11.39 17.49
C GLY A 53 -21.96 10.49 16.48
N GLY A 54 -20.94 11.00 15.80
CA GLY A 54 -20.07 10.22 14.91
C GLY A 54 -19.22 9.19 15.63
N THR A 55 -18.70 8.21 14.88
CA THR A 55 -17.84 7.16 15.45
C THR A 55 -16.40 7.63 15.61
N VAL A 56 -15.79 7.29 16.75
CA VAL A 56 -14.34 7.43 16.98
C VAL A 56 -13.69 6.05 16.98
N LEU A 57 -12.69 5.87 16.14
CA LEU A 57 -11.90 4.65 15.98
C LEU A 57 -10.47 4.87 16.52
N PRO A 58 -9.78 3.80 16.95
CA PRO A 58 -8.32 3.87 17.02
C PRO A 58 -7.78 4.35 15.67
N GLY A 59 -6.71 5.14 15.70
CA GLY A 59 -6.10 5.67 14.49
C GLY A 59 -5.82 4.57 13.47
N LEU A 60 -6.35 4.76 12.25
CA LEU A 60 -6.26 3.76 11.19
C LEU A 60 -4.84 3.74 10.60
N ILE A 61 -4.38 2.53 10.29
CA ILE A 61 -3.01 2.27 9.81
C ILE A 61 -3.07 1.56 8.46
N ASP A 62 -2.38 2.11 7.46
CA ASP A 62 -2.16 1.45 6.17
C ASP A 62 -0.85 0.66 6.22
N THR A 63 -0.90 -0.66 6.09
CA THR A 63 0.31 -1.50 6.19
C THR A 63 1.09 -1.69 4.89
N HIS A 64 0.64 -1.10 3.78
CA HIS A 64 1.32 -1.16 2.50
C HIS A 64 0.89 -0.01 1.59
N CYS A 65 1.75 0.98 1.38
CA CYS A 65 1.51 2.02 0.38
C CYS A 65 2.81 2.56 -0.22
N HIS A 66 2.67 3.25 -1.35
CA HIS A 66 3.71 4.03 -2.00
C HIS A 66 3.38 5.52 -1.91
N LEU A 67 3.56 6.10 -0.71
CA LEU A 67 3.15 7.50 -0.41
C LEU A 67 3.71 8.53 -1.39
N VAL A 68 5.01 8.44 -1.72
CA VAL A 68 5.65 9.36 -2.67
C VAL A 68 4.99 9.24 -4.04
N ALA A 69 4.70 8.01 -4.49
CA ALA A 69 3.99 7.77 -5.73
C ALA A 69 2.57 8.36 -5.68
N LEU A 70 1.84 8.19 -4.58
CA LEU A 70 0.52 8.78 -4.37
C LEU A 70 0.54 10.31 -4.50
N GLY A 71 1.50 10.99 -3.86
CA GLY A 71 1.66 12.44 -3.99
C GLY A 71 2.02 12.87 -5.40
N SER A 72 2.94 12.15 -6.04
CA SER A 72 3.41 12.44 -7.40
C SER A 72 2.30 12.39 -8.45
N MET A 73 1.19 11.68 -8.19
CA MET A 73 0.00 11.64 -9.07
C MET A 73 -0.60 13.03 -9.34
N ARG A 74 -0.31 14.04 -8.50
CA ARG A 74 -0.71 15.45 -8.76
C ARG A 74 0.12 16.12 -9.86
N ARG A 75 1.30 15.59 -10.16
CA ARG A 75 2.27 16.17 -11.10
C ARG A 75 2.42 15.34 -12.38
N ILE A 76 2.45 14.00 -12.26
CA ILE A 76 2.51 13.10 -13.41
C ILE A 76 1.14 12.98 -14.10
N LEU A 77 1.12 12.36 -15.29
CA LEU A 77 -0.13 12.12 -16.01
C LEU A 77 -0.95 11.01 -15.33
N ASN A 78 -2.10 11.36 -14.77
CA ASN A 78 -3.04 10.40 -14.20
C ASN A 78 -3.90 9.74 -15.32
N LEU A 79 -3.70 8.45 -15.52
CA LEU A 79 -4.40 7.61 -16.51
C LEU A 79 -5.46 6.70 -15.88
N THR A 80 -5.69 6.79 -14.56
CA THR A 80 -6.75 6.04 -13.88
C THR A 80 -8.11 6.36 -14.50
N GLY A 81 -8.91 5.32 -14.73
CA GLY A 81 -10.24 5.41 -15.33
C GLY A 81 -10.26 5.72 -16.84
N THR A 82 -9.13 5.58 -17.54
CA THR A 82 -9.13 5.60 -19.01
C THR A 82 -9.77 4.32 -19.56
N SER A 83 -10.70 4.44 -20.51
CA SER A 83 -11.55 3.33 -20.99
C SER A 83 -11.15 2.76 -22.36
N ASN A 84 -10.12 3.32 -23.00
CA ASN A 84 -9.59 2.89 -24.29
C ASN A 84 -8.27 3.62 -24.62
N VAL A 85 -7.60 3.17 -25.67
CA VAL A 85 -6.33 3.75 -26.15
C VAL A 85 -6.52 5.20 -26.61
N THR A 86 -7.67 5.55 -27.18
CA THR A 86 -7.97 6.93 -27.61
C THR A 86 -8.02 7.90 -26.41
N ALA A 87 -8.66 7.51 -25.32
CA ALA A 87 -8.71 8.33 -24.10
C ALA A 87 -7.32 8.50 -23.47
N LEU A 88 -6.50 7.44 -23.49
CA LEU A 88 -5.09 7.51 -23.09
C LEU A 88 -4.32 8.52 -23.96
N ARG A 89 -4.43 8.41 -25.30
CA ARG A 89 -3.79 9.32 -26.26
C ARG A 89 -4.18 10.78 -26.02
N LEU A 90 -5.46 11.07 -25.78
CA LEU A 90 -5.94 12.44 -25.51
C LEU A 90 -5.31 13.04 -24.24
N ARG A 91 -5.24 12.27 -23.15
CA ARG A 91 -4.58 12.71 -21.91
C ARG A 91 -3.07 12.89 -22.12
N LEU A 92 -2.44 11.97 -22.84
CA LEU A 92 -1.01 12.04 -23.17
C LEU A 92 -0.69 13.29 -23.99
N PHE A 93 -1.43 13.56 -25.06
CA PHE A 93 -1.27 14.74 -25.89
C PHE A 93 -1.36 16.03 -25.07
N ALA A 94 -2.34 16.14 -24.16
CA ALA A 94 -2.50 17.32 -23.31
C ALA A 94 -1.31 17.57 -22.37
N LYS A 95 -0.63 16.49 -21.92
CA LYS A 95 0.58 16.57 -21.08
C LYS A 95 1.84 16.82 -21.92
N ALA A 96 2.03 16.05 -22.99
CA ALA A 96 3.22 16.08 -23.83
C ALA A 96 3.41 17.45 -24.51
N ASN A 97 2.34 18.07 -25.01
CA ASN A 97 2.44 19.41 -25.64
C ASN A 97 2.85 20.54 -24.68
N LYS A 98 2.78 20.31 -23.37
CA LYS A 98 3.22 21.28 -22.36
C LYS A 98 4.63 20.99 -21.86
N ALA A 99 5.22 19.87 -22.26
CA ALA A 99 6.55 19.47 -21.85
C ALA A 99 7.60 20.12 -22.79
N PRO A 100 8.65 20.74 -22.26
CA PRO A 100 9.84 21.10 -23.02
C PRO A 100 10.42 19.90 -23.79
N PRO A 101 10.99 20.09 -24.99
CA PRO A 101 11.64 19.01 -25.73
C PRO A 101 12.71 18.29 -24.89
N GLY A 102 12.72 16.97 -24.94
CA GLY A 102 13.65 16.11 -24.18
C GLY A 102 13.29 15.90 -22.71
N GLU A 103 12.26 16.57 -22.17
CA GLU A 103 11.75 16.30 -20.82
C GLU A 103 10.95 14.99 -20.79
N TRP A 104 11.08 14.22 -19.71
CA TRP A 104 10.33 12.99 -19.52
C TRP A 104 8.85 13.27 -19.28
N VAL A 105 7.99 12.65 -20.11
CA VAL A 105 6.55 12.62 -19.87
C VAL A 105 6.21 11.33 -19.15
N MET A 106 5.95 11.44 -17.86
CA MET A 106 5.60 10.31 -17.00
C MET A 106 4.09 10.25 -16.78
N GLY A 107 3.53 9.04 -16.79
CA GLY A 107 2.14 8.79 -16.43
C GLY A 107 1.95 7.45 -15.74
N ARG A 108 0.84 7.32 -15.00
CA ARG A 108 0.48 6.08 -14.30
C ARG A 108 -1.03 5.87 -14.29
N GLY A 109 -1.46 4.61 -14.26
CA GLY A 109 -2.83 4.23 -13.89
C GLY A 109 -3.68 3.67 -15.02
N TRP A 110 -3.11 3.45 -16.21
CA TRP A 110 -3.84 2.78 -17.28
C TRP A 110 -4.01 1.28 -16.97
N ASP A 111 -5.08 0.70 -17.50
CA ASP A 111 -5.38 -0.73 -17.35
C ASP A 111 -6.05 -1.27 -18.61
N GLN A 112 -5.39 -2.19 -19.30
CA GLN A 112 -5.92 -2.82 -20.52
C GLN A 112 -7.17 -3.67 -20.25
N GLU A 113 -7.38 -4.14 -19.02
CA GLU A 113 -8.59 -4.90 -18.67
C GLU A 113 -9.83 -4.00 -18.67
N GLY A 114 -9.64 -2.70 -18.39
CA GLY A 114 -10.66 -1.67 -18.49
C GLY A 114 -10.80 -1.05 -19.88
N PHE A 115 -9.93 -1.41 -20.82
CA PHE A 115 -9.97 -0.87 -22.19
C PHE A 115 -11.02 -1.60 -23.04
N THR A 116 -11.70 -0.83 -23.88
CA THR A 116 -12.66 -1.38 -24.84
C THR A 116 -11.98 -2.37 -25.81
N GLU A 117 -10.73 -2.11 -26.16
CA GLU A 117 -9.92 -2.94 -27.05
C GLU A 117 -9.37 -4.21 -26.39
N ARG A 118 -9.39 -4.31 -25.05
CA ARG A 118 -8.83 -5.43 -24.27
C ARG A 118 -7.41 -5.85 -24.69
N ARG A 119 -6.60 -4.88 -25.10
CA ARG A 119 -5.20 -5.07 -25.48
C ARG A 119 -4.30 -4.07 -24.77
N TYR A 120 -3.04 -4.45 -24.61
CA TYR A 120 -2.00 -3.49 -24.24
C TYR A 120 -1.86 -2.40 -25.32
N PRO A 121 -1.65 -1.13 -24.92
CA PRO A 121 -1.17 -0.11 -25.86
C PRO A 121 0.28 -0.42 -26.27
N SER A 122 0.72 0.09 -27.42
CA SER A 122 2.09 -0.06 -27.94
C SER A 122 2.74 1.30 -28.22
N ARG A 123 4.05 1.29 -28.54
CA ARG A 123 4.79 2.48 -28.95
C ARG A 123 4.17 3.14 -30.18
N ASP A 124 3.64 2.32 -31.10
CA ASP A 124 2.95 2.78 -32.31
C ASP A 124 1.67 3.57 -31.97
N ASP A 125 1.03 3.29 -30.83
CA ASP A 125 -0.11 4.04 -30.33
C ASP A 125 0.25 5.41 -29.73
N ILE A 126 1.53 5.77 -29.56
CA ILE A 126 1.91 7.03 -28.87
C ILE A 126 3.08 7.80 -29.52
N ASP A 127 3.86 7.18 -30.40
CA ASP A 127 5.06 7.78 -31.01
C ASP A 127 4.74 9.05 -31.83
N ASP A 128 3.61 9.08 -32.53
CA ASP A 128 3.19 10.24 -33.33
C ASP A 128 2.90 11.49 -32.48
N LEU A 129 2.53 11.30 -31.20
CA LEU A 129 2.21 12.37 -30.25
C LEU A 129 3.41 12.86 -29.43
N THR A 130 4.54 12.15 -29.47
CA THR A 130 5.61 12.26 -28.46
C THR A 130 7.02 12.32 -29.02
N ARG A 131 7.16 12.73 -30.28
CA ARG A 131 8.41 12.65 -31.07
C ARG A 131 9.64 13.28 -30.43
N ASP A 132 9.46 14.32 -29.62
CA ASP A 132 10.55 15.08 -29.00
C ASP A 132 10.77 14.72 -27.52
N ASN A 133 9.92 13.87 -26.95
CA ASN A 133 9.89 13.61 -25.51
C ASN A 133 9.91 12.11 -25.20
N PRO A 134 10.83 11.63 -24.35
CA PRO A 134 10.75 10.26 -23.86
C PRO A 134 9.52 10.10 -22.96
N VAL A 135 8.75 9.03 -23.18
CA VAL A 135 7.52 8.73 -22.46
C VAL A 135 7.62 7.39 -21.75
N ILE A 136 7.19 7.37 -20.49
CA ILE A 136 6.95 6.15 -19.73
C ILE A 136 5.56 6.23 -19.08
N LEU A 137 4.69 5.28 -19.43
CA LEU A 137 3.36 5.16 -18.86
C LEU A 137 3.27 3.86 -18.07
N THR A 138 3.26 3.94 -16.75
CA THR A 138 3.18 2.78 -15.87
C THR A 138 1.72 2.30 -15.75
N ARG A 139 1.50 1.00 -15.93
CA ARG A 139 0.20 0.35 -15.69
C ARG A 139 -0.22 0.53 -14.24
N VAL A 140 -1.51 0.49 -13.94
CA VAL A 140 -2.06 0.63 -12.57
C VAL A 140 -1.30 -0.18 -11.52
N CYS A 141 -0.96 -1.44 -11.81
CA CYS A 141 -0.26 -2.35 -10.90
C CYS A 141 1.23 -2.02 -10.66
N GLY A 142 1.87 -1.15 -11.45
CA GLY A 142 3.31 -0.88 -11.33
C GLY A 142 4.24 -1.92 -11.98
N HIS A 143 3.75 -3.11 -12.33
CA HIS A 143 4.56 -4.21 -12.89
C HIS A 143 4.77 -4.17 -14.41
N VAL A 144 4.08 -3.27 -15.10
CA VAL A 144 4.15 -3.11 -16.56
C VAL A 144 4.27 -1.62 -16.88
N ALA A 145 5.05 -1.27 -17.89
CA ALA A 145 5.10 0.08 -18.42
C ALA A 145 5.13 0.08 -19.95
N LEU A 146 4.56 1.12 -20.54
CA LEU A 146 4.70 1.44 -21.96
C LEU A 146 5.77 2.51 -22.14
N LEU A 147 6.75 2.23 -23.00
CA LEU A 147 7.76 3.16 -23.49
C LEU A 147 7.46 3.55 -24.93
N ASN A 148 7.69 4.82 -25.27
CA ASN A 148 7.77 5.25 -26.67
C ASN A 148 9.17 4.99 -27.25
N SER A 149 9.34 5.16 -28.56
CA SER A 149 10.62 4.93 -29.23
C SER A 149 11.75 5.83 -28.71
N VAL A 150 11.44 7.08 -28.36
CA VAL A 150 12.42 8.04 -27.80
C VAL A 150 12.92 7.57 -26.43
N ALA A 151 12.04 7.07 -25.57
CA ALA A 151 12.40 6.55 -24.25
C ALA A 151 13.27 5.30 -24.36
N MET A 152 12.92 4.35 -25.24
CA MET A 152 13.72 3.15 -25.45
C MET A 152 15.14 3.49 -25.92
N ASN A 153 15.29 4.37 -26.91
CA ASN A 153 16.59 4.84 -27.37
C ASN A 153 17.41 5.49 -26.23
N ARG A 154 16.77 6.29 -25.38
CA ARG A 154 17.42 6.97 -24.25
C ARG A 154 17.86 6.01 -23.15
N LEU A 155 17.13 4.92 -22.96
CA LEU A 155 17.42 3.87 -21.99
C LEU A 155 18.36 2.79 -22.55
N GLY A 156 18.76 2.87 -23.82
CA GLY A 156 19.59 1.86 -24.47
C GLY A 156 18.86 0.53 -24.70
N ILE A 157 17.53 0.54 -24.78
CA ILE A 157 16.71 -0.62 -25.08
C ILE A 157 16.53 -0.69 -26.59
N ASP A 158 17.08 -1.74 -27.21
CA ASP A 158 16.98 -1.98 -28.64
C ASP A 158 16.30 -3.34 -28.94
N GLU A 159 16.13 -3.62 -30.23
CA GLU A 159 15.46 -4.83 -30.70
C GLU A 159 16.20 -6.12 -30.31
N ALA A 160 17.44 -6.07 -29.82
CA ALA A 160 18.21 -7.23 -29.34
C ALA A 160 18.02 -7.53 -27.84
N ALA A 161 17.27 -6.70 -27.10
CA ALA A 161 17.00 -6.91 -25.67
C ALA A 161 16.43 -8.31 -25.37
N ALA A 162 17.10 -9.06 -24.49
CA ALA A 162 16.74 -10.44 -24.16
C ALA A 162 15.83 -10.51 -22.92
N ASN A 163 14.91 -11.50 -22.93
CA ASN A 163 14.09 -11.81 -21.77
C ASN A 163 14.86 -12.75 -20.84
N GLU A 164 15.47 -12.20 -19.79
CA GLU A 164 16.30 -12.95 -18.84
C GLU A 164 16.29 -12.32 -17.44
N GLY A 165 16.47 -13.15 -16.41
CA GLY A 165 16.62 -12.68 -15.03
C GLY A 165 15.44 -11.84 -14.51
N GLY A 166 14.21 -12.14 -14.95
CA GLY A 166 13.02 -11.39 -14.59
C GLY A 166 12.81 -10.09 -15.39
N ARG A 167 13.63 -9.81 -16.42
CA ARG A 167 13.36 -8.76 -17.42
C ARG A 167 12.50 -9.35 -18.53
N VAL A 168 11.44 -8.64 -18.89
CA VAL A 168 10.59 -9.04 -20.01
C VAL A 168 10.29 -7.83 -20.89
N PHE A 169 10.53 -8.02 -22.19
CA PHE A 169 10.26 -7.08 -23.27
C PHE A 169 9.29 -7.75 -24.25
N ASP A 170 8.12 -7.15 -24.42
CA ASP A 170 7.07 -7.70 -25.27
C ASP A 170 7.34 -7.39 -26.75
N ARG A 171 7.11 -8.39 -27.60
CA ARG A 171 7.33 -8.31 -29.04
C ARG A 171 6.03 -8.57 -29.81
N ASP A 172 5.89 -7.89 -30.95
CA ASP A 172 4.81 -8.16 -31.90
C ASP A 172 5.09 -9.45 -32.72
N GLU A 173 4.15 -9.82 -33.59
CA GLU A 173 4.27 -11.01 -34.45
C GLU A 173 5.50 -10.96 -35.39
N SER A 174 6.03 -9.77 -35.68
CA SER A 174 7.23 -9.58 -36.49
C SER A 174 8.53 -9.63 -35.68
N GLY A 175 8.43 -9.82 -34.35
CA GLY A 175 9.55 -9.84 -33.42
C GLY A 175 10.02 -8.45 -32.96
N ARG A 176 9.34 -7.36 -33.35
CA ARG A 176 9.70 -6.01 -32.95
C ARG A 176 9.19 -5.68 -31.55
N LEU A 177 9.96 -4.92 -30.79
CA LEU A 177 9.55 -4.41 -29.49
C LEU A 177 8.28 -3.56 -29.61
N THR A 178 7.29 -3.91 -28.81
CA THR A 178 6.02 -3.16 -28.71
C THR A 178 6.16 -1.90 -27.86
N GLY A 179 7.25 -1.76 -27.10
CA GLY A 179 7.42 -0.75 -26.06
C GLY A 179 6.87 -1.17 -24.70
N ILE A 180 6.18 -2.33 -24.59
CA ILE A 180 5.77 -2.88 -23.30
C ILE A 180 6.95 -3.60 -22.64
N ILE A 181 7.22 -3.21 -21.39
CA ILE A 181 8.23 -3.81 -20.52
C ILE A 181 7.58 -4.28 -19.21
N ARG A 182 8.11 -5.33 -18.59
CA ARG A 182 7.54 -5.93 -17.38
C ARG A 182 8.59 -6.24 -16.31
N GLU A 183 8.12 -6.30 -15.07
CA GLU A 183 8.88 -6.73 -13.89
C GLU A 183 10.20 -5.96 -13.70
N LEU A 184 11.35 -6.63 -13.69
CA LEU A 184 12.64 -6.00 -13.40
C LEU A 184 12.99 -4.91 -14.45
N ALA A 185 12.54 -5.07 -15.69
CA ALA A 185 12.76 -4.07 -16.73
C ALA A 185 12.06 -2.73 -16.41
N VAL A 186 10.90 -2.76 -15.75
CA VAL A 186 10.19 -1.55 -15.31
C VAL A 186 10.97 -0.83 -14.22
N GLU A 187 11.47 -1.57 -13.24
CA GLU A 187 12.27 -1.04 -12.14
C GLU A 187 13.56 -0.38 -12.66
N GLU A 188 14.27 -1.04 -13.56
CA GLU A 188 15.48 -0.52 -14.20
C GLU A 188 15.19 0.72 -15.06
N ALA A 189 14.11 0.70 -15.85
CA ALA A 189 13.71 1.85 -16.68
C ALA A 189 13.39 3.08 -15.82
N LEU A 190 12.66 2.92 -14.72
CA LEU A 190 12.35 4.01 -13.79
C LEU A 190 13.59 4.51 -13.05
N GLY A 191 14.50 3.61 -12.65
CA GLY A 191 15.78 3.98 -12.02
C GLY A 191 16.74 4.69 -12.96
N GLY A 192 16.61 4.49 -14.27
CA GLY A 192 17.36 5.23 -15.30
C GLY A 192 16.89 6.68 -15.52
N ILE A 193 15.75 7.07 -14.94
CA ILE A 193 15.22 8.43 -15.03
C ILE A 193 15.79 9.25 -13.89
N ARG A 194 16.38 10.41 -14.20
CA ARG A 194 16.89 11.34 -13.19
C ARG A 194 15.76 11.67 -12.20
N PRO A 195 15.94 11.40 -10.89
CA PRO A 195 14.93 11.71 -9.90
C PRO A 195 14.68 13.22 -9.83
N PRO A 196 13.46 13.65 -9.41
CA PRO A 196 13.23 15.03 -9.02
C PRO A 196 14.22 15.48 -7.93
N ASN A 197 14.35 16.80 -7.74
CA ASN A 197 15.13 17.32 -6.62
C ASN A 197 14.42 17.05 -5.27
N ASP A 198 15.16 17.22 -4.18
CA ASP A 198 14.65 16.94 -2.82
C ASP A 198 13.37 17.73 -2.49
N GLU A 199 13.27 18.99 -2.94
CA GLU A 199 12.09 19.86 -2.73
C GLU A 199 10.82 19.29 -3.37
N VAL A 200 10.91 18.77 -4.59
CA VAL A 200 9.77 18.14 -5.27
C VAL A 200 9.36 16.85 -4.56
N ILE A 201 10.32 16.07 -4.07
CA ILE A 201 10.03 14.84 -3.34
C ILE A 201 9.39 15.15 -1.98
N GLU A 202 9.86 16.17 -1.27
CA GLU A 202 9.22 16.65 -0.04
C GLU A 202 7.77 17.09 -0.30
N ALA A 203 7.52 17.82 -1.40
CA ALA A 203 6.17 18.21 -1.81
C ALA A 203 5.29 17.02 -2.16
N ASP A 204 5.83 16.00 -2.84
CA ASP A 204 5.13 14.75 -3.15
C ASP A 204 4.80 13.99 -1.85
N ILE A 205 5.72 13.91 -0.87
CA ILE A 205 5.44 13.31 0.45
C ILE A 205 4.29 14.04 1.16
N LEU A 206 4.34 15.37 1.24
CA LEU A 206 3.31 16.17 1.92
C LEU A 206 1.95 16.10 1.22
N ALA A 207 1.94 16.03 -0.12
CA ALA A 207 0.71 15.81 -0.88
C ALA A 207 0.10 14.43 -0.60
N GLY A 208 0.93 13.38 -0.52
CA GLY A 208 0.48 12.04 -0.11
C GLY A 208 -0.01 12.01 1.33
N GLU A 209 0.70 12.67 2.25
CA GLU A 209 0.32 12.79 3.67
C GLU A 209 -1.05 13.43 3.82
N TYR A 210 -1.32 14.49 3.05
CA TYR A 210 -2.62 15.16 3.04
C TYR A 210 -3.76 14.21 2.64
N GLU A 211 -3.61 13.43 1.55
CA GLU A 211 -4.64 12.47 1.14
C GLU A 211 -4.84 11.34 2.16
N ALA A 212 -3.76 10.90 2.80
CA ALA A 212 -3.82 9.89 3.85
C ALA A 212 -4.54 10.42 5.11
N ALA A 213 -4.14 11.59 5.61
CA ALA A 213 -4.75 12.23 6.78
C ALA A 213 -6.24 12.52 6.53
N LYS A 214 -6.58 13.04 5.35
CA LYS A 214 -7.96 13.25 4.89
C LYS A 214 -8.78 11.96 4.86
N SER A 215 -8.13 10.83 4.62
CA SER A 215 -8.76 9.51 4.58
C SER A 215 -8.82 8.80 5.93
N GLY A 216 -8.40 9.48 7.02
CA GLY A 216 -8.48 8.94 8.37
C GLY A 216 -7.24 8.20 8.85
N LEU A 217 -6.16 8.18 8.07
CA LEU A 217 -4.93 7.47 8.44
C LEU A 217 -4.08 8.27 9.42
N THR A 218 -3.63 7.60 10.49
CA THR A 218 -2.67 8.15 11.46
C THR A 218 -1.26 7.58 11.25
N SER A 219 -1.15 6.40 10.63
CA SER A 219 0.12 5.75 10.34
C SER A 219 0.14 5.04 8.99
N LEU A 220 1.30 5.05 8.34
CA LEU A 220 1.53 4.37 7.07
C LEU A 220 2.82 3.55 7.11
N HIS A 221 2.78 2.36 6.53
CA HIS A 221 3.95 1.60 6.13
C HIS A 221 4.28 1.95 4.69
N CYS A 222 5.32 2.74 4.49
CA CYS A 222 5.68 3.29 3.18
C CYS A 222 6.84 2.50 2.58
N ILE A 223 6.61 2.01 1.36
CA ILE A 223 7.62 1.35 0.55
C ILE A 223 8.23 2.40 -0.38
N LEU A 224 9.54 2.60 -0.25
CA LEU A 224 10.28 3.53 -1.10
C LEU A 224 10.52 2.94 -2.49
N SER A 225 10.63 3.81 -3.48
CA SER A 225 10.86 3.43 -4.89
C SER A 225 12.33 3.09 -5.16
N SER A 226 12.68 2.87 -6.43
CA SER A 226 14.08 2.75 -6.87
C SER A 226 14.91 4.00 -6.57
N ASN A 227 14.28 5.17 -6.37
CA ASN A 227 14.92 6.43 -5.95
C ASN A 227 14.96 6.57 -4.40
N TYR A 228 15.09 5.45 -3.69
CA TYR A 228 14.94 5.40 -2.23
C TYR A 228 15.87 6.34 -1.47
N GLU A 229 17.05 6.67 -2.01
CA GLU A 229 18.00 7.56 -1.32
C GLU A 229 17.47 8.98 -1.19
N GLN A 230 16.89 9.52 -2.26
CA GLN A 230 16.30 10.86 -2.26
C GLN A 230 14.99 10.88 -1.45
N GLU A 231 14.14 9.87 -1.63
CA GLU A 231 12.90 9.73 -0.86
C GLU A 231 13.17 9.67 0.64
N LEU A 232 14.16 8.87 1.04
CA LEU A 232 14.51 8.74 2.44
C LEU A 232 15.12 10.02 3.01
N ARG A 233 15.97 10.70 2.25
CA ARG A 233 16.51 12.00 2.65
C ARG A 233 15.39 13.01 2.86
N ALA A 234 14.40 13.05 1.97
CA ALA A 234 13.25 13.93 2.09
C ALA A 234 12.41 13.60 3.34
N PHE A 235 12.15 12.32 3.62
CA PHE A 235 11.50 11.91 4.87
C PHE A 235 12.26 12.35 6.12
N LEU A 236 13.58 12.16 6.16
CA LEU A 236 14.42 12.57 7.28
C LEU A 236 14.46 14.10 7.44
N SER A 237 14.53 14.84 6.32
CA SER A 237 14.45 16.30 6.30
C SER A 237 13.11 16.80 6.87
N LEU A 238 11.98 16.30 6.35
CA LEU A 238 10.65 16.68 6.85
C LEU A 238 10.46 16.33 8.33
N HIS A 239 10.96 15.17 8.77
CA HIS A 239 10.92 14.75 10.17
C HIS A 239 11.72 15.68 11.08
N SER A 240 13.00 15.91 10.77
CA SER A 240 13.87 16.80 11.55
C SER A 240 13.34 18.24 11.65
N ASN A 241 12.63 18.70 10.62
CA ASN A 241 11.96 19.99 10.58
C ASN A 241 10.53 19.97 11.17
N LYS A 242 10.08 18.86 11.76
CA LYS A 242 8.75 18.69 12.37
C LYS A 242 7.58 19.03 11.42
N LYS A 243 7.75 18.72 10.13
CA LYS A 243 6.75 18.97 9.08
C LYS A 243 5.82 17.79 8.81
N LEU A 244 6.13 16.61 9.35
CA LEU A 244 5.30 15.41 9.22
C LEU A 244 4.19 15.41 10.28
N ALA A 245 2.95 15.25 9.84
CA ALA A 245 1.77 15.15 10.71
C ALA A 245 1.40 13.70 11.05
N LEU A 246 1.81 12.73 10.24
CA LEU A 246 1.49 11.31 10.41
C LEU A 246 2.70 10.46 10.81
N ARG A 247 2.44 9.20 11.20
CA ARG A 247 3.49 8.23 11.53
C ARG A 247 3.88 7.39 10.32
N TYR A 248 5.16 7.09 10.20
CA TYR A 248 5.71 6.37 9.06
C TYR A 248 6.54 5.17 9.51
N ARG A 249 6.35 4.04 8.83
CA ARG A 249 7.23 2.87 8.87
C ARG A 249 7.80 2.67 7.46
N ILE A 250 9.06 3.05 7.30
CA ILE A 250 9.76 3.09 6.02
C ILE A 250 10.42 1.74 5.74
N TYR A 251 10.21 1.26 4.51
CA TYR A 251 10.86 0.07 3.97
C TYR A 251 11.59 0.44 2.68
N LEU A 252 12.88 0.11 2.63
CA LEU A 252 13.72 0.34 1.45
C LEU A 252 13.52 -0.79 0.43
N PRO A 253 13.72 -0.57 -0.87
CA PRO A 253 13.85 -1.68 -1.81
C PRO A 253 15.07 -2.56 -1.43
N ALA A 254 15.11 -3.79 -1.94
CA ALA A 254 16.24 -4.71 -1.72
C ALA A 254 17.62 -4.09 -2.04
N ALA A 255 17.70 -3.21 -3.04
CA ALA A 255 18.92 -2.46 -3.38
C ALA A 255 19.44 -1.58 -2.22
N GLY A 256 18.53 -1.08 -1.37
CA GLY A 256 18.85 -0.29 -0.18
C GLY A 256 19.36 -1.11 1.01
N LEU A 257 19.50 -2.42 0.90
CA LEU A 257 19.92 -3.29 2.01
C LEU A 257 21.30 -2.92 2.56
N LYS A 258 22.25 -2.52 1.70
CA LYS A 258 23.56 -2.01 2.13
C LYS A 258 23.44 -0.78 3.02
N ARG A 259 22.42 0.04 2.80
CA ARG A 259 22.19 1.25 3.59
C ARG A 259 21.79 0.92 5.02
N LEU A 260 21.14 -0.22 5.26
CA LEU A 260 20.74 -0.70 6.58
C LEU A 260 21.87 -1.36 7.39
N GLU A 261 23.04 -1.58 6.78
CA GLU A 261 24.24 -2.02 7.51
C GLU A 261 24.87 -0.89 8.33
N VAL A 262 24.55 0.36 7.99
CA VAL A 262 25.05 1.55 8.66
C VAL A 262 24.30 1.70 10.00
N PRO A 263 24.96 1.62 11.17
CA PRO A 263 24.28 1.57 12.48
C PRO A 263 23.36 2.76 12.78
N GLU A 264 23.69 3.94 12.26
CA GLU A 264 22.89 5.16 12.34
C GLU A 264 21.56 5.05 11.56
N PHE A 265 21.47 4.05 10.68
CA PHE A 265 20.40 3.82 9.73
C PHE A 265 19.52 2.66 10.18
N GLY A 266 18.71 2.93 11.19
CA GLY A 266 18.01 1.86 11.89
C GLY A 266 17.59 2.20 13.31
N GLN A 267 18.00 3.35 13.83
CA GLN A 267 17.42 3.93 15.03
C GLN A 267 16.57 5.14 14.64
N PRO A 268 15.29 4.93 14.32
CA PRO A 268 14.35 6.01 14.54
C PRO A 268 14.27 6.35 16.03
N ASP A 269 14.42 7.63 16.34
CA ASP A 269 14.53 8.19 17.69
C ASP A 269 13.60 7.53 18.71
N GLU A 270 14.18 7.27 19.88
CA GLU A 270 13.54 6.76 21.09
C GLU A 270 12.52 7.76 21.71
N ASP A 271 12.35 8.98 21.16
CA ASP A 271 11.63 10.06 21.85
C ASP A 271 10.20 10.39 21.35
N ASP A 272 9.81 10.10 20.09
CA ASP A 272 8.45 10.43 19.62
C ASP A 272 7.69 9.40 18.77
N GLY A 273 8.38 8.40 18.20
CA GLY A 273 7.80 7.30 17.45
C GLY A 273 7.13 7.67 16.11
N MET A 274 7.39 8.86 15.57
CA MET A 274 6.75 9.35 14.34
C MET A 274 7.31 8.66 13.08
N LEU A 275 8.61 8.71 12.81
CA LEU A 275 9.22 8.04 11.64
C LEU A 275 10.05 6.83 12.10
N LYS A 276 9.87 5.64 11.50
CA LYS A 276 10.71 4.46 11.73
C LYS A 276 11.20 3.79 10.46
N ILE A 277 12.48 3.47 10.35
CA ILE A 277 13.02 2.64 9.25
C ILE A 277 13.06 1.18 9.74
N LEU A 278 12.13 0.35 9.26
CA LEU A 278 11.93 -1.00 9.80
C LEU A 278 12.62 -2.12 9.00
N GLY A 279 12.84 -1.91 7.70
CA GLY A 279 13.57 -2.89 6.91
C GLY A 279 13.42 -2.73 5.41
N VAL A 280 13.20 -3.85 4.71
CA VAL A 280 13.22 -3.89 3.24
C VAL A 280 11.98 -4.53 2.62
N LYS A 281 11.66 -4.11 1.40
CA LYS A 281 10.69 -4.72 0.49
C LYS A 281 11.40 -5.51 -0.61
N VAL A 282 10.92 -6.71 -0.86
CA VAL A 282 11.35 -7.61 -1.94
C VAL A 282 10.13 -8.03 -2.75
N PHE A 283 10.29 -8.29 -4.05
CA PHE A 283 9.23 -8.78 -4.92
C PHE A 283 9.56 -10.18 -5.42
N ALA A 284 8.78 -11.18 -5.02
CA ALA A 284 8.96 -12.56 -5.47
C ALA A 284 8.36 -12.79 -6.87
N ASP A 285 7.25 -12.12 -7.19
CA ASP A 285 6.55 -12.22 -8.48
C ASP A 285 5.89 -10.90 -8.92
N GLY A 286 5.09 -10.99 -9.97
CA GLY A 286 4.32 -9.89 -10.54
C GLY A 286 2.87 -9.80 -10.06
N SER A 287 1.95 -9.51 -10.98
CA SER A 287 0.51 -9.31 -10.69
C SER A 287 -0.40 -10.20 -11.55
N LEU A 288 -1.57 -10.58 -11.03
CA LEU A 288 -2.53 -11.42 -11.76
C LEU A 288 -3.08 -10.72 -13.01
N GLY A 289 -3.36 -9.41 -12.92
CA GLY A 289 -3.95 -8.66 -14.04
C GLY A 289 -3.03 -8.61 -15.25
N ALA A 290 -1.71 -8.52 -15.01
CA ALA A 290 -0.69 -8.56 -16.03
C ALA A 290 -0.23 -9.98 -16.43
N ARG A 291 -0.79 -11.03 -15.83
CA ARG A 291 -0.37 -12.43 -15.96
C ARG A 291 1.10 -12.69 -15.60
N THR A 292 1.61 -11.94 -14.63
CA THR A 292 3.01 -12.05 -14.17
C THR A 292 3.14 -12.57 -12.74
N ALA A 293 2.05 -12.66 -11.97
CA ALA A 293 2.06 -13.38 -10.69
C ALA A 293 2.35 -14.87 -10.93
N ALA A 294 3.24 -15.46 -10.13
CA ALA A 294 3.77 -16.80 -10.36
C ALA A 294 2.84 -17.87 -9.77
N LEU A 295 2.27 -18.68 -10.64
CA LEU A 295 1.30 -19.72 -10.30
C LEU A 295 1.92 -21.12 -10.36
N ARG A 296 1.45 -22.03 -9.51
CA ARG A 296 1.86 -23.46 -9.57
C ARG A 296 1.31 -24.17 -10.82
N GLU A 297 0.20 -23.68 -11.35
CA GLU A 297 -0.43 -24.16 -12.58
C GLU A 297 -0.64 -22.98 -13.54
N PRO A 298 -0.60 -23.19 -14.86
CA PRO A 298 -0.77 -22.11 -15.84
C PRO A 298 -2.04 -21.28 -15.63
N TYR A 299 -2.03 -20.04 -16.11
CA TYR A 299 -3.21 -19.18 -16.16
C TYR A 299 -4.34 -19.87 -16.94
N ALA A 300 -5.58 -19.74 -16.47
CA ALA A 300 -6.72 -20.40 -17.11
C ALA A 300 -7.03 -19.82 -18.50
N ASP A 301 -6.76 -18.52 -18.69
CA ASP A 301 -6.91 -17.78 -19.94
C ASP A 301 -5.61 -17.66 -20.76
N ASP A 302 -4.49 -18.20 -20.25
CA ASP A 302 -3.22 -18.31 -20.96
C ASP A 302 -2.48 -19.59 -20.52
N PRO A 303 -2.84 -20.75 -21.12
CA PRO A 303 -2.30 -22.05 -20.71
C PRO A 303 -0.79 -22.23 -20.92
N THR A 304 -0.14 -21.29 -21.60
CA THR A 304 1.31 -21.31 -21.87
C THR A 304 2.13 -20.54 -20.83
N ASN A 305 1.45 -19.84 -19.91
CA ASN A 305 2.05 -18.92 -18.99
C ASN A 305 1.71 -19.31 -17.54
N SER A 306 2.72 -19.37 -16.68
CA SER A 306 2.56 -19.59 -15.23
C SER A 306 3.10 -18.41 -14.41
N GLY A 307 3.27 -17.24 -15.03
CA GLY A 307 3.84 -16.05 -14.42
C GLY A 307 5.36 -16.08 -14.29
N ILE A 308 5.89 -15.18 -13.47
CA ILE A 308 7.33 -14.90 -13.40
C ILE A 308 7.77 -14.88 -11.93
N LEU A 309 8.69 -15.78 -11.57
CA LEU A 309 9.46 -15.63 -10.34
C LEU A 309 10.65 -14.70 -10.62
N ARG A 310 10.82 -13.67 -9.79
CA ARG A 310 11.92 -12.71 -9.89
C ARG A 310 13.25 -13.27 -9.37
N TYR A 311 13.20 -14.27 -8.50
CA TYR A 311 14.36 -14.86 -7.84
C TYR A 311 14.26 -16.39 -7.80
N THR A 312 15.41 -17.05 -7.80
CA THR A 312 15.50 -18.43 -7.34
C THR A 312 15.33 -18.51 -5.81
N GLY A 313 15.02 -19.68 -5.25
CA GLY A 313 14.89 -19.86 -3.80
C GLY A 313 16.14 -19.41 -3.03
N GLY A 314 17.33 -19.83 -3.48
CA GLY A 314 18.60 -19.44 -2.86
C GLY A 314 18.89 -17.94 -2.90
N GLN A 315 18.53 -17.24 -3.98
CA GLN A 315 18.67 -15.78 -4.05
C GLN A 315 17.73 -15.06 -3.08
N LEU A 316 16.48 -15.52 -2.95
CA LEU A 316 15.54 -14.94 -2.00
C LEU A 316 15.99 -15.17 -0.54
N GLU A 317 16.48 -16.39 -0.24
CA GLU A 317 17.06 -16.74 1.06
C GLU A 317 18.30 -15.90 1.39
N GLU A 318 19.17 -15.60 0.41
CA GLU A 318 20.34 -14.75 0.61
C GLU A 318 19.93 -13.31 1.00
N ILE A 319 19.00 -12.71 0.24
CA ILE A 319 18.49 -11.36 0.52
C ILE A 319 17.84 -11.31 1.91
N LEU A 320 16.99 -12.30 2.21
CA LEU A 320 16.28 -12.36 3.48
C LEU A 320 17.22 -12.63 4.65
N GLY A 321 18.19 -13.54 4.48
CA GLY A 321 19.23 -13.87 5.46
C GLY A 321 20.06 -12.66 5.85
N LYS A 322 20.42 -11.83 4.86
CA LYS A 322 21.16 -10.59 5.10
C LYS A 322 20.34 -9.53 5.84
N ALA A 323 19.06 -9.35 5.52
CA ALA A 323 18.21 -8.43 6.28
C ALA A 323 17.92 -8.94 7.71
N HIS A 324 17.69 -10.24 7.85
CA HIS A 324 17.45 -10.91 9.13
C HIS A 324 18.64 -10.76 10.08
N SER A 325 19.88 -10.93 9.60
CA SER A 325 21.08 -10.78 10.42
C SER A 325 21.30 -9.34 10.91
N LEU A 326 20.71 -8.35 10.23
CA LEU A 326 20.70 -6.94 10.63
C LEU A 326 19.52 -6.57 11.55
N GLY A 327 18.69 -7.54 11.93
CA GLY A 327 17.48 -7.31 12.73
C GLY A 327 16.44 -6.46 12.01
N LYS A 328 16.34 -6.60 10.69
CA LYS A 328 15.41 -5.83 9.84
C LYS A 328 14.28 -6.71 9.33
N GLN A 329 13.06 -6.19 9.39
CA GLN A 329 11.88 -6.86 8.84
C GLN A 329 11.98 -6.92 7.31
N VAL A 330 11.49 -8.00 6.73
CA VAL A 330 11.41 -8.16 5.27
C VAL A 330 9.95 -8.30 4.88
N LEU A 331 9.54 -7.48 3.93
CA LEU A 331 8.23 -7.52 3.29
C LEU A 331 8.41 -8.20 1.94
N ILE A 332 7.75 -9.33 1.72
CA ILE A 332 7.86 -10.07 0.45
C ILE A 332 6.56 -9.93 -0.31
N HIS A 333 6.55 -9.21 -1.42
CA HIS A 333 5.44 -9.26 -2.38
C HIS A 333 5.35 -10.64 -2.98
N ALA A 334 4.21 -11.29 -2.78
CA ALA A 334 3.88 -12.56 -3.39
C ALA A 334 2.37 -12.62 -3.64
N ILE A 335 1.98 -12.64 -4.91
CA ILE A 335 0.58 -12.69 -5.32
C ILE A 335 0.16 -14.13 -5.66
N GLY A 336 0.90 -14.80 -6.54
CA GLY A 336 0.60 -16.15 -6.97
C GLY A 336 1.00 -17.22 -5.95
N ASP A 337 0.36 -18.39 -6.01
CA ASP A 337 0.55 -19.46 -5.03
C ASP A 337 1.96 -20.09 -5.07
N ALA A 338 2.64 -20.05 -6.21
CA ALA A 338 4.05 -20.46 -6.28
C ALA A 338 4.96 -19.45 -5.57
N ALA A 339 4.73 -18.15 -5.77
CA ALA A 339 5.49 -17.09 -5.09
C ALA A 339 5.25 -17.08 -3.58
N VAL A 340 4.00 -17.26 -3.14
CA VAL A 340 3.67 -17.33 -1.71
C VAL A 340 4.37 -18.53 -1.07
N SER A 341 4.38 -19.68 -1.73
CA SER A 341 5.12 -20.85 -1.25
C SER A 341 6.61 -20.57 -1.11
N GLN A 342 7.23 -19.99 -2.15
CA GLN A 342 8.66 -19.63 -2.14
C GLN A 342 9.00 -18.66 -1.00
N ALA A 343 8.14 -17.68 -0.75
CA ALA A 343 8.31 -16.72 0.33
C ALA A 343 8.24 -17.38 1.71
N ILE A 344 7.29 -18.31 1.92
CA ILE A 344 7.19 -19.09 3.17
C ILE A 344 8.46 -19.94 3.35
N ASP A 345 8.90 -20.65 2.31
CA ASP A 345 10.10 -21.50 2.36
C ASP A 345 11.33 -20.68 2.76
N ALA A 346 11.53 -19.51 2.14
CA ALA A 346 12.65 -18.63 2.43
C ALA A 346 12.61 -18.07 3.87
N ILE A 347 11.43 -17.64 4.34
CA ILE A 347 11.28 -17.15 5.73
C ILE A 347 11.55 -18.27 6.73
N VAL A 348 10.98 -19.46 6.52
CA VAL A 348 11.18 -20.61 7.42
C VAL A 348 12.64 -21.03 7.45
N SER A 349 13.32 -21.08 6.29
CA SER A 349 14.75 -21.41 6.18
C SER A 349 15.61 -20.49 7.03
N VAL A 350 15.47 -19.17 6.84
CA VAL A 350 16.31 -18.18 7.55
C VAL A 350 15.97 -18.07 9.03
N THR A 351 14.68 -18.03 9.37
CA THR A 351 14.22 -17.85 10.75
C THR A 351 14.32 -19.12 11.59
N ARG A 352 14.57 -20.27 10.95
CA ARG A 352 14.54 -21.61 11.58
C ARG A 352 13.21 -21.86 12.31
N GLY A 353 12.11 -21.36 11.72
CA GLY A 353 10.76 -21.43 12.26
C GLY A 353 10.42 -20.42 13.37
N LYS A 354 11.31 -19.48 13.71
CA LYS A 354 11.08 -18.44 14.72
C LYS A 354 11.10 -17.04 14.10
N ASN A 355 9.95 -16.57 13.65
CA ASN A 355 9.81 -15.29 12.94
C ASN A 355 9.78 -14.06 13.87
N GLU A 356 10.82 -13.85 14.68
CA GLU A 356 10.89 -12.78 15.69
C GLU A 356 10.84 -11.37 15.08
N TRP A 357 11.43 -11.19 13.89
CA TRP A 357 11.39 -9.94 13.13
C TRP A 357 10.12 -9.75 12.31
N ARG A 358 9.13 -10.65 12.47
CA ARG A 358 7.82 -10.58 11.82
C ARG A 358 7.95 -10.36 10.31
N HIS A 359 8.89 -11.06 9.64
CA HIS A 359 8.93 -11.09 8.18
C HIS A 359 7.55 -11.49 7.68
N ARG A 360 7.02 -10.77 6.71
CA ARG A 360 5.62 -10.92 6.30
C ARG A 360 5.48 -10.92 4.79
N ILE A 361 4.36 -11.49 4.35
CA ILE A 361 4.02 -11.58 2.95
C ILE A 361 3.02 -10.48 2.62
N GLU A 362 3.35 -9.67 1.63
CA GLU A 362 2.48 -8.66 1.07
C GLU A 362 1.58 -9.30 0.00
N HIS A 363 0.33 -8.85 -0.04
CA HIS A 363 -0.77 -9.36 -0.85
C HIS A 363 -1.24 -10.74 -0.43
N CYS A 364 -0.41 -11.77 -0.56
CA CYS A 364 -0.79 -13.17 -0.31
C CYS A 364 -2.14 -13.51 -0.99
N SER A 365 -2.29 -13.08 -2.25
CA SER A 365 -3.60 -12.99 -2.91
C SER A 365 -4.22 -14.36 -3.11
N LEU A 366 -3.45 -15.32 -3.62
CA LEU A 366 -3.88 -16.69 -3.80
C LEU A 366 -3.37 -17.56 -2.65
N CYS A 367 -4.26 -17.87 -1.70
CA CYS A 367 -3.89 -18.55 -0.46
C CYS A 367 -4.80 -19.77 -0.22
N THR A 368 -4.20 -20.96 -0.29
CA THR A 368 -4.91 -22.22 -0.06
C THR A 368 -5.01 -22.54 1.44
N ALA A 369 -5.82 -23.53 1.81
CA ALA A 369 -5.88 -24.00 3.20
C ALA A 369 -4.50 -24.48 3.72
N GLU A 370 -3.76 -25.22 2.90
CA GLU A 370 -2.38 -25.65 3.19
C GLU A 370 -1.46 -24.44 3.39
N THR A 371 -1.57 -23.43 2.52
CA THR A 371 -0.80 -22.18 2.65
C THR A 371 -1.09 -21.47 3.98
N MET A 372 -2.36 -21.37 4.38
CA MET A 372 -2.74 -20.74 5.65
C MET A 372 -2.23 -21.51 6.88
N GLU A 373 -2.23 -22.83 6.83
CA GLU A 373 -1.63 -23.67 7.89
C GLU A 373 -0.14 -23.40 8.03
N ARG A 374 0.60 -23.40 6.91
CA ARG A 374 2.03 -23.09 6.90
C ARG A 374 2.35 -21.69 7.42
N LEU A 375 1.55 -20.68 7.04
CA LEU A 375 1.70 -19.31 7.55
C LEU A 375 1.56 -19.28 9.07
N LYS A 376 0.53 -19.93 9.61
CA LYS A 376 0.26 -19.99 11.04
C LYS A 376 1.39 -20.69 11.80
N GLU A 377 1.80 -21.87 11.35
CA GLU A 377 2.87 -22.66 11.98
C GLU A 377 4.19 -21.89 12.03
N ALA A 378 4.51 -21.16 10.97
CA ALA A 378 5.73 -20.35 10.89
C ALA A 378 5.62 -18.97 11.57
N GLY A 379 4.44 -18.58 12.09
CA GLY A 379 4.21 -17.25 12.64
C GLY A 379 4.40 -16.13 11.60
N ILE A 380 4.04 -16.39 10.34
CA ILE A 380 4.16 -15.42 9.23
C ILE A 380 2.85 -14.67 9.10
N GLY A 381 2.89 -13.35 9.33
CA GLY A 381 1.77 -12.45 9.08
C GLY A 381 1.63 -12.11 7.59
N VAL A 382 0.47 -11.54 7.23
CA VAL A 382 0.19 -11.04 5.88
C VAL A 382 -0.34 -9.61 5.92
N SER A 383 -0.07 -8.87 4.84
CA SER A 383 -0.59 -7.53 4.60
C SER A 383 -1.40 -7.57 3.30
N VAL A 384 -2.73 -7.53 3.42
CA VAL A 384 -3.70 -7.76 2.34
C VAL A 384 -4.33 -6.44 1.88
N GLN A 385 -4.84 -6.40 0.65
CA GLN A 385 -5.50 -5.22 0.06
C GLN A 385 -6.96 -5.57 -0.23
N PRO A 386 -7.87 -5.42 0.74
CA PRO A 386 -9.27 -5.79 0.55
C PRO A 386 -9.94 -5.17 -0.68
N HIS A 387 -9.53 -3.96 -1.09
CA HIS A 387 -10.13 -3.28 -2.24
C HIS A 387 -9.81 -3.98 -3.59
N PHE A 388 -8.79 -4.85 -3.67
CA PHE A 388 -8.54 -5.68 -4.86
C PHE A 388 -9.74 -6.58 -5.20
N ALA A 389 -10.52 -6.99 -4.18
CA ALA A 389 -11.78 -7.70 -4.35
C ALA A 389 -12.81 -6.97 -5.24
N ILE A 390 -12.71 -5.65 -5.31
CA ILE A 390 -13.61 -4.78 -6.05
C ILE A 390 -13.06 -4.48 -7.45
N SER A 391 -11.75 -4.22 -7.56
CA SER A 391 -11.09 -3.81 -8.80
C SER A 391 -10.75 -4.99 -9.73
N ASP A 392 -10.39 -6.15 -9.20
CA ASP A 392 -9.91 -7.30 -9.97
C ASP A 392 -11.06 -8.12 -10.59
N THR A 393 -11.98 -7.43 -11.27
CA THR A 393 -13.20 -7.98 -11.90
C THR A 393 -12.92 -9.18 -12.84
N TRP A 394 -11.74 -9.21 -13.45
CA TRP A 394 -11.23 -10.22 -14.39
C TRP A 394 -10.63 -11.47 -13.71
N ALA A 395 -10.50 -11.52 -12.38
CA ALA A 395 -9.72 -12.57 -11.71
C ALA A 395 -10.23 -14.00 -11.96
N SER A 396 -11.54 -14.18 -12.16
CA SER A 396 -12.12 -15.48 -12.51
C SER A 396 -11.62 -16.03 -13.85
N GLU A 397 -11.31 -15.15 -14.81
CA GLU A 397 -10.73 -15.54 -16.10
C GLU A 397 -9.28 -16.02 -15.94
N ARG A 398 -8.50 -15.39 -15.04
CA ARG A 398 -7.10 -15.77 -14.76
C ARG A 398 -6.98 -17.10 -14.05
N LEU A 399 -7.85 -17.34 -13.07
CA LEU A 399 -7.71 -18.45 -12.13
C LEU A 399 -8.61 -19.65 -12.49
N GLY A 400 -9.72 -19.40 -13.19
CA GLY A 400 -10.76 -20.39 -13.43
C GLY A 400 -11.55 -20.74 -12.16
N GLU A 401 -12.67 -21.43 -12.36
CA GLU A 401 -13.65 -21.75 -11.30
C GLU A 401 -13.05 -22.50 -10.10
N ARG A 402 -12.06 -23.36 -10.33
CA ARG A 402 -11.47 -24.18 -9.27
C ARG A 402 -10.61 -23.36 -8.30
N ARG A 403 -9.84 -22.39 -8.80
CA ARG A 403 -8.81 -21.67 -8.04
C ARG A 403 -9.31 -20.33 -7.51
N ILE A 404 -10.34 -19.74 -8.12
CA ILE A 404 -10.88 -18.43 -7.72
C ILE A 404 -11.34 -18.39 -6.25
N LYS A 405 -11.77 -19.53 -5.69
CA LYS A 405 -12.16 -19.65 -4.27
C LYS A 405 -11.02 -19.43 -3.27
N TRP A 406 -9.76 -19.43 -3.72
CA TRP A 406 -8.58 -19.18 -2.89
C TRP A 406 -8.09 -17.74 -2.99
N LEU A 407 -8.77 -16.90 -3.76
CA LEU A 407 -8.41 -15.50 -3.95
C LEU A 407 -8.99 -14.63 -2.83
N TYR A 408 -8.13 -13.84 -2.20
CA TYR A 408 -8.44 -12.93 -1.09
C TYR A 408 -9.25 -13.57 0.06
N PRO A 409 -8.78 -14.68 0.68
CA PRO A 409 -9.54 -15.41 1.69
C PRO A 409 -9.45 -14.76 3.08
N LEU A 410 -9.98 -13.53 3.21
CA LEU A 410 -9.85 -12.68 4.40
C LEU A 410 -10.39 -13.33 5.67
N LYS A 411 -11.62 -13.88 5.64
CA LYS A 411 -12.25 -14.52 6.79
C LYS A 411 -11.51 -15.78 7.18
N SER A 412 -11.10 -16.57 6.20
CA SER A 412 -10.36 -17.80 6.40
C SER A 412 -8.98 -17.54 7.00
N LEU A 413 -8.26 -16.50 6.58
CA LEU A 413 -6.98 -16.09 7.19
C LEU A 413 -7.15 -15.81 8.69
N LEU A 414 -8.12 -14.97 9.05
CA LEU A 414 -8.40 -14.62 10.45
C LEU A 414 -8.83 -15.85 11.26
N LYS A 415 -9.72 -16.68 10.72
CA LYS A 415 -10.21 -17.90 11.39
C LYS A 415 -9.09 -18.94 11.63
N ASN A 416 -8.11 -19.02 10.73
CA ASN A 416 -6.96 -19.91 10.90
C ASN A 416 -5.94 -19.37 11.90
N GLY A 417 -6.07 -18.13 12.36
CA GLY A 417 -5.15 -17.49 13.30
C GLY A 417 -3.94 -16.85 12.62
N VAL A 418 -4.01 -16.58 11.32
CA VAL A 418 -2.98 -15.80 10.61
C VAL A 418 -3.20 -14.32 10.93
N THR A 419 -2.14 -13.62 11.34
CA THR A 419 -2.21 -12.17 11.55
C THR A 419 -2.27 -11.46 10.20
N ALA A 420 -3.47 -11.01 9.81
CA ALA A 420 -3.70 -10.25 8.59
C ALA A 420 -3.93 -8.76 8.90
N SER A 421 -3.19 -7.87 8.25
CA SER A 421 -3.41 -6.41 8.29
C SER A 421 -3.82 -5.86 6.93
N GLY A 422 -4.48 -4.70 6.91
CA GLY A 422 -4.96 -4.06 5.70
C GLY A 422 -4.01 -2.97 5.19
N GLY A 423 -3.78 -2.96 3.87
CA GLY A 423 -3.13 -1.85 3.17
C GLY A 423 -3.89 -1.46 1.91
N SER A 424 -3.58 -0.30 1.35
CA SER A 424 -4.20 0.16 0.09
C SER A 424 -3.37 -0.19 -1.14
N ASP A 425 -2.06 -0.37 -0.98
CA ASP A 425 -1.12 -0.33 -2.10
C ASP A 425 -1.26 0.95 -2.94
N ALA A 426 -1.69 2.06 -2.31
CA ALA A 426 -1.88 3.32 -3.02
C ALA A 426 -0.58 3.75 -3.75
N PRO A 427 -0.67 4.26 -5.00
CA PRO A 427 -1.90 4.66 -5.69
C PRO A 427 -2.54 3.57 -6.58
N VAL A 428 -2.27 2.28 -6.36
CA VAL A 428 -2.98 1.18 -7.07
C VAL A 428 -4.47 1.25 -6.75
N GLU A 429 -4.82 1.23 -5.46
CA GLU A 429 -6.18 1.44 -4.95
C GLU A 429 -6.32 2.78 -4.24
N PRO A 430 -7.56 3.24 -3.95
CA PRO A 430 -7.79 4.37 -3.08
C PRO A 430 -7.11 4.17 -1.71
N VAL A 431 -6.42 5.19 -1.22
CA VAL A 431 -5.70 5.16 0.07
C VAL A 431 -6.63 5.03 1.30
N SER A 432 -7.95 5.09 1.11
CA SER A 432 -8.93 5.12 2.20
C SER A 432 -9.12 3.75 2.87
N PRO A 433 -8.81 3.63 4.18
CA PRO A 433 -9.12 2.41 4.93
C PRO A 433 -10.62 2.18 5.08
N ILE A 434 -11.46 3.23 5.02
CA ILE A 434 -12.92 3.09 5.05
C ILE A 434 -13.41 2.36 3.80
N LEU A 435 -12.82 2.65 2.63
CA LEU A 435 -13.09 1.89 1.40
C LEU A 435 -12.51 0.46 1.48
N GLY A 436 -11.36 0.28 2.13
CA GLY A 436 -10.80 -1.05 2.40
C GLY A 436 -11.70 -1.91 3.31
N MET A 437 -12.17 -1.36 4.44
CA MET A 437 -13.12 -2.00 5.34
C MET A 437 -14.45 -2.29 4.63
N TRP A 438 -14.95 -1.34 3.84
CA TRP A 438 -16.13 -1.56 3.01
C TRP A 438 -15.94 -2.76 2.09
N ALA A 439 -14.83 -2.82 1.35
CA ALA A 439 -14.52 -3.92 0.44
C ALA A 439 -14.42 -5.26 1.18
N ALA A 440 -13.78 -5.29 2.36
CA ALA A 440 -13.70 -6.49 3.21
C ALA A 440 -15.08 -6.98 3.69
N MET A 441 -16.02 -6.07 3.95
CA MET A 441 -17.35 -6.41 4.45
C MET A 441 -18.34 -6.81 3.34
N VAL A 442 -18.28 -6.16 2.18
CA VAL A 442 -19.13 -6.55 1.05
C VAL A 442 -18.58 -7.78 0.32
N GLY A 443 -17.28 -8.04 0.45
CA GLY A 443 -16.58 -9.11 -0.25
C GLY A 443 -16.55 -8.89 -1.77
N ALA A 444 -15.62 -9.57 -2.43
CA ALA A 444 -15.62 -9.64 -3.89
C ALA A 444 -16.85 -10.43 -4.39
N ASN A 445 -17.09 -10.39 -5.71
CA ASN A 445 -18.04 -11.31 -6.37
C ASN A 445 -17.65 -12.80 -6.27
N TYR A 446 -16.48 -13.12 -5.70
CA TYR A 446 -15.85 -14.43 -5.80
C TYR A 446 -16.11 -15.37 -4.63
N SER A 447 -16.36 -14.86 -3.42
CA SER A 447 -16.63 -15.68 -2.23
C SER A 447 -17.34 -14.88 -1.15
N ALA A 448 -18.63 -15.15 -0.95
CA ALA A 448 -19.42 -14.45 0.06
C ALA A 448 -19.02 -14.87 1.49
N GLU A 449 -18.44 -16.07 1.62
CA GLU A 449 -17.94 -16.66 2.85
C GLU A 449 -16.71 -15.93 3.40
N GLU A 450 -16.00 -15.18 2.55
CA GLU A 450 -14.79 -14.44 2.93
C GLU A 450 -15.06 -13.01 3.42
N ARG A 451 -16.34 -12.64 3.55
CA ARG A 451 -16.76 -11.36 4.12
C ARG A 451 -16.42 -11.26 5.59
N LEU A 452 -15.93 -10.09 5.98
CA LEU A 452 -15.69 -9.72 7.37
C LEU A 452 -16.88 -8.98 7.97
N ASP A 453 -17.07 -9.09 9.28
CA ASP A 453 -17.88 -8.12 10.01
C ASP A 453 -17.10 -6.81 10.24
N ILE A 454 -17.77 -5.78 10.78
CA ILE A 454 -17.16 -4.46 10.98
C ILE A 454 -15.97 -4.50 11.95
N LYS A 455 -16.01 -5.34 12.99
CA LYS A 455 -14.94 -5.43 13.98
C LYS A 455 -13.75 -6.18 13.39
N GLU A 456 -13.99 -7.24 12.63
CA GLU A 456 -12.95 -7.96 11.89
C GLU A 456 -12.27 -7.07 10.86
N ALA A 457 -13.05 -6.30 10.09
CA ALA A 457 -12.51 -5.32 9.15
C ALA A 457 -11.69 -4.23 9.86
N LEU A 458 -12.18 -3.73 11.01
CA LEU A 458 -11.46 -2.75 11.82
C LEU A 458 -10.13 -3.29 12.34
N ARG A 459 -10.07 -4.57 12.74
CA ARG A 459 -8.83 -5.22 13.23
C ARG A 459 -7.71 -5.20 12.19
N LEU A 460 -8.04 -5.33 10.90
CA LEU A 460 -7.07 -5.25 9.80
C LEU A 460 -6.29 -3.93 9.82
N TYR A 461 -6.97 -2.82 10.08
CA TYR A 461 -6.42 -1.46 10.00
C TYR A 461 -6.07 -0.86 11.37
N THR A 462 -6.15 -1.64 12.45
CA THR A 462 -5.85 -1.17 13.81
C THR A 462 -4.87 -2.12 14.51
N ILE A 463 -5.33 -3.05 15.35
CA ILE A 463 -4.47 -3.90 16.17
C ILE A 463 -3.54 -4.81 15.36
N ASN A 464 -4.00 -5.38 14.23
CA ASN A 464 -3.15 -6.26 13.42
C ASN A 464 -2.11 -5.44 12.67
N ALA A 465 -2.49 -4.24 12.22
CA ALA A 465 -1.56 -3.30 11.60
C ALA A 465 -0.52 -2.77 12.59
N ALA A 466 -0.94 -2.41 13.81
CA ALA A 466 -0.05 -1.99 14.89
C ALA A 466 0.95 -3.09 15.25
N PHE A 467 0.49 -4.36 15.32
CA PHE A 467 1.36 -5.51 15.51
C PHE A 467 2.39 -5.67 14.37
N ASN A 468 1.97 -5.58 13.10
CA ASN A 468 2.89 -5.69 11.97
C ASN A 468 3.94 -4.56 11.92
N GLY A 469 3.65 -3.41 12.54
CA GLY A 469 4.56 -2.27 12.67
C GLY A 469 5.29 -2.16 14.01
N PHE A 470 5.20 -3.17 14.90
CA PHE A 470 5.79 -3.17 16.26
C PHE A 470 5.32 -2.01 17.16
N ASN A 471 4.02 -1.71 17.14
CA ASN A 471 3.39 -0.66 17.97
C ASN A 471 2.17 -1.14 18.76
N GLU A 472 1.93 -2.45 18.87
CA GLU A 472 0.78 -3.04 19.55
C GLU A 472 0.65 -2.64 21.04
N GLY A 473 1.74 -2.24 21.69
CA GLY A 473 1.72 -1.76 23.07
C GLY A 473 1.26 -0.31 23.24
N ASN A 474 1.08 0.45 22.14
CA ASN A 474 0.79 1.89 22.18
C ASN A 474 -0.29 2.34 21.17
N LEU A 475 -0.59 1.56 20.14
CA LEU A 475 -1.50 1.88 19.04
C LEU A 475 -2.49 0.73 18.79
N GLY A 476 -3.52 1.01 17.99
CA GLY A 476 -4.50 0.02 17.53
C GLY A 476 -5.71 -0.14 18.45
N GLU A 477 -5.71 0.49 19.62
CA GLU A 477 -6.85 0.51 20.54
C GLU A 477 -7.04 1.91 21.13
N ILE A 478 -8.29 2.25 21.46
CA ILE A 478 -8.59 3.39 22.32
C ILE A 478 -8.57 2.85 23.76
N ARG A 479 -7.48 3.07 24.47
CA ARG A 479 -7.27 2.62 25.86
C ARG A 479 -6.48 3.66 26.63
N GLU A 480 -6.78 3.85 27.91
CA GLU A 480 -5.99 4.74 28.77
C GLU A 480 -4.50 4.36 28.75
N GLY A 481 -3.64 5.36 28.63
CA GLY A 481 -2.18 5.21 28.51
C GLY A 481 -1.66 4.98 27.08
N PHE A 482 -2.52 4.62 26.12
CA PHE A 482 -2.15 4.50 24.70
C PHE A 482 -1.95 5.88 24.08
N LEU A 483 -1.26 5.94 22.93
CA LEU A 483 -1.11 7.17 22.17
C LEU A 483 -2.45 7.61 21.61
N ALA A 484 -2.70 8.92 21.62
CA ALA A 484 -3.92 9.54 21.14
C ALA A 484 -3.89 9.69 19.61
N ASP A 485 -3.86 8.55 18.93
CA ASP A 485 -4.07 8.42 17.50
C ASP A 485 -5.52 7.99 17.28
N LEU A 486 -6.34 8.85 16.67
CA LEU A 486 -7.78 8.66 16.53
C LEU A 486 -8.25 9.02 15.13
N THR A 487 -9.21 8.27 14.63
CA THR A 487 -9.97 8.60 13.43
C THR A 487 -11.40 8.91 13.82
N ILE A 488 -11.89 10.10 13.50
CA ILE A 488 -13.24 10.56 13.82
C ILE A 488 -14.05 10.59 12.54
N LEU A 489 -15.13 9.82 12.50
CA LEU A 489 -16.05 9.71 11.37
C LEU A 489 -17.27 10.60 11.57
N ASP A 490 -17.89 11.02 10.49
CA ASP A 490 -19.10 11.87 10.50
C ASP A 490 -20.41 11.10 10.78
N SER A 491 -20.32 9.76 10.90
CA SER A 491 -21.45 8.85 11.01
C SER A 491 -21.21 7.81 12.10
N ASP A 492 -22.28 7.30 12.72
CA ASP A 492 -22.20 6.13 13.62
C ASP A 492 -22.14 4.83 12.79
N ILE A 493 -21.01 4.13 12.83
CA ILE A 493 -20.77 2.93 12.02
C ILE A 493 -20.93 1.62 12.79
N ARG A 494 -21.33 1.63 14.07
CA ARG A 494 -21.39 0.41 14.89
C ARG A 494 -22.38 -0.63 14.36
N ASP A 495 -23.51 -0.16 13.82
CA ASP A 495 -24.58 -0.99 13.24
C ASP A 495 -24.85 -0.63 11.77
N ILE A 496 -23.85 -0.11 11.05
CA ILE A 496 -24.03 0.33 9.66
C ILE A 496 -24.21 -0.85 8.70
N HIS A 497 -25.12 -0.71 7.74
CA HIS A 497 -25.21 -1.65 6.64
C HIS A 497 -23.92 -1.56 5.77
N PRO A 498 -23.24 -2.68 5.43
CA PRO A 498 -21.96 -2.67 4.71
C PRO A 498 -21.94 -1.74 3.49
N ALA A 499 -22.97 -1.78 2.64
CA ALA A 499 -23.08 -0.96 1.43
C ALA A 499 -23.06 0.57 1.67
N MET A 500 -23.33 1.02 2.89
CA MET A 500 -23.32 2.44 3.28
C MET A 500 -21.96 2.90 3.81
N LEU A 501 -21.07 1.98 4.22
CA LEU A 501 -19.76 2.33 4.79
C LEU A 501 -18.91 3.16 3.81
N ARG A 502 -18.97 2.87 2.50
CA ARG A 502 -18.27 3.64 1.46
C ARG A 502 -18.69 5.12 1.34
N LYS A 503 -19.78 5.53 1.98
CA LYS A 503 -20.28 6.91 1.98
C LYS A 503 -19.90 7.69 3.24
N VAL A 504 -19.31 7.02 4.23
CA VAL A 504 -18.93 7.63 5.50
C VAL A 504 -17.73 8.55 5.29
N GLY A 505 -17.82 9.78 5.78
CA GLY A 505 -16.75 10.76 5.73
C GLY A 505 -15.87 10.72 6.98
N VAL A 506 -14.64 11.21 6.82
CA VAL A 506 -13.72 11.46 7.94
C VAL A 506 -13.89 12.92 8.36
N ALA A 507 -14.35 13.12 9.59
CA ALA A 507 -14.53 14.43 10.20
C ALA A 507 -13.19 14.99 10.70
N ALA A 508 -12.37 14.14 11.33
CA ALA A 508 -11.03 14.53 11.78
C ALA A 508 -10.08 13.33 11.93
N THR A 509 -8.79 13.62 11.84
CA THR A 509 -7.69 12.68 12.08
C THR A 509 -6.76 13.28 13.11
N VAL A 510 -6.52 12.55 14.19
CA VAL A 510 -5.72 13.00 15.33
C VAL A 510 -4.51 12.08 15.46
N VAL A 511 -3.31 12.66 15.61
CA VAL A 511 -2.06 11.93 15.83
C VAL A 511 -1.35 12.54 17.04
N ASN A 512 -0.94 11.71 18.01
CA ASN A 512 -0.31 12.21 19.24
C ASN A 512 -1.14 13.31 19.95
N GLY A 513 -2.47 13.25 19.87
CA GLY A 513 -3.35 14.26 20.47
C GLY A 513 -3.45 15.59 19.70
N ARG A 514 -2.88 15.67 18.49
CA ARG A 514 -2.94 16.86 17.61
C ARG A 514 -3.74 16.56 16.36
N VAL A 515 -4.57 17.52 15.94
CA VAL A 515 -5.36 17.42 14.72
C VAL A 515 -4.43 17.50 13.50
N ALA A 516 -4.31 16.40 12.76
CA ALA A 516 -3.58 16.31 11.50
C ALA A 516 -4.47 16.69 10.30
N TYR A 517 -5.77 16.49 10.44
CA TYR A 517 -6.79 16.88 9.46
C TYR A 517 -8.13 17.10 10.17
N SER A 518 -8.90 18.10 9.73
CA SER A 518 -10.31 18.28 10.07
C SER A 518 -11.09 18.83 8.87
N TYR A 519 -12.35 18.43 8.74
CA TYR A 519 -13.28 19.05 7.79
C TYR A 519 -13.77 20.41 8.33
N GLU A 520 -14.06 21.37 7.44
CA GLU A 520 -14.57 22.69 7.83
C GLU A 520 -15.80 22.56 8.75
N GLY A 521 -15.73 23.19 9.93
CA GLY A 521 -16.80 23.17 10.94
C GLY A 521 -16.63 22.16 12.08
N VAL A 522 -15.53 21.41 12.10
CA VAL A 522 -14.98 20.75 13.30
C VAL A 522 -13.77 21.59 13.76
N PRO A 523 -13.85 22.27 14.93
CA PRO A 523 -12.86 23.25 15.36
C PRO A 523 -11.46 22.67 15.59
#